data_AF-A0A945XRU8-F1
#
_entry.id   AF-A0A945XRU8-F1
#
_cell.length_a   1.000
_cell.length_b   1.000
_cell.length_c   1.000
_cell.angle_alpha   90.00
_cell.angle_beta   90.00
_cell.angle_gamma   90.00
#
_symmetry.space_group_name_H-M   'P 1'
#
loop_
_entity.id
_entity.type
_entity.pdbx_description
1 polymer ?
#
loop_
_entity_poly.entity_id
_entity_poly.type
_entity_poly.pdbx_seq_one_letter_code
_entity_poly.pdbx_strand_id
1 'polypeptide(L)'
;HHCINLAGETSILEAIDLLAICQTVVANDSGLMHVAAAVGTRVVAIYGSTSPGFTPPISEEAHIVSRTLDCSPCFKRTCPLGHKDCLNKLMPEQVLEQL
;
A
#
# COMPACT_ATOMS: atom_id res chain seq x y z
N HIS A 1 5.16 16.22 -15.32
CA HIS A 1 5.20 15.31 -14.18
C HIS A 1 6.61 14.77 -14.03
N HIS A 2 7.19 14.85 -12.83
CA HIS A 2 8.52 14.30 -12.53
C HIS A 2 8.32 12.96 -11.81
N CYS A 3 8.88 11.88 -12.35
CA CYS A 3 8.87 10.55 -11.75
C CYS A 3 10.30 10.03 -11.75
N ILE A 4 10.79 9.62 -10.58
CA ILE A 4 12.14 9.08 -10.39
C ILE A 4 11.99 7.62 -9.96
N ASN A 5 12.59 6.71 -10.71
CA ASN A 5 12.60 5.29 -10.35
C ASN A 5 13.84 4.98 -9.51
N LEU A 6 13.63 4.61 -8.24
CA LEU A 6 14.67 4.18 -7.31
C LEU A 6 14.58 2.69 -6.96
N ALA A 7 13.74 1.92 -7.67
CA ALA A 7 13.54 0.51 -7.40
C ALA A 7 14.81 -0.29 -7.76
N GLY A 8 15.41 -0.95 -6.77
CA GLY A 8 16.67 -1.66 -6.92
C GLY A 8 17.92 -0.77 -6.80
N GLU A 9 17.74 0.55 -6.65
CA GLU A 9 18.82 1.55 -6.58
C GLU A 9 19.12 2.01 -5.14
N THR A 10 18.43 1.44 -4.15
CA THR A 10 18.55 1.81 -2.74
C THR A 10 18.84 0.58 -1.88
N SER A 11 19.72 0.75 -0.90
CA SER A 11 19.78 -0.12 0.27
C SER A 11 18.54 0.07 1.15
N ILE A 12 18.34 -0.84 2.10
CA ILE A 12 17.20 -0.72 3.03
C ILE A 12 17.27 0.55 3.89
N LEU A 13 18.47 1.00 4.26
CA LEU A 13 18.65 2.20 5.08
C LEU A 13 18.33 3.46 4.28
N GLU A 14 18.80 3.53 3.03
CA GLU A 14 18.47 4.66 2.14
C GLU A 14 16.96 4.71 1.84
N ALA A 15 16.31 3.55 1.67
CA ALA A 15 14.86 3.51 1.50
C ALA A 15 14.12 4.02 2.75
N ILE A 16 14.59 3.68 3.96
CA ILE A 16 14.04 4.21 5.23
C ILE A 16 14.18 5.73 5.27
N ASP A 17 15.37 6.26 4.97
CA ASP A 17 15.64 7.70 4.98
C ASP A 17 14.76 8.45 3.98
N LEU A 18 14.58 7.89 2.78
CA LEU A 18 13.70 8.46 1.75
C LEU A 18 12.23 8.46 2.19
N LEU A 19 11.75 7.36 2.77
CA LEU A 19 10.37 7.26 3.26
C LEU A 19 10.11 8.27 4.38
N ALA A 20 11.08 8.50 5.28
CA ALA A 20 10.96 9.43 6.40
C ALA A 20 10.85 10.91 5.97
N ILE A 21 11.27 11.26 4.76
CA ILE A 21 11.16 12.62 4.22
C ILE A 21 10.02 12.79 3.19
N CYS A 22 9.29 11.72 2.87
CA CYS A 22 8.10 11.81 2.03
C CYS A 22 6.95 12.49 2.79
N GLN A 23 6.16 13.29 2.07
CA GLN A 23 4.90 13.85 2.62
C GLN A 23 3.82 12.78 2.75
N THR A 24 3.79 11.84 1.80
CA THR A 24 2.83 10.73 1.76
C THR A 24 3.43 9.56 1.01
N VAL A 25 3.16 8.35 1.49
CA VAL A 25 3.56 7.10 0.84
C VAL A 25 2.32 6.33 0.43
N VAL A 26 2.17 6.08 -0.87
CA VAL A 26 1.17 5.15 -1.40
C VAL A 26 1.84 3.79 -1.57
N ALA A 27 1.36 2.77 -0.87
CA ALA A 27 1.97 1.44 -0.89
C ALA A 27 0.92 0.34 -0.88
N ASN A 28 1.22 -0.80 -1.51
CA ASN A 28 0.48 -2.03 -1.27
C ASN A 28 0.87 -2.66 0.08
N ASP A 29 0.05 -3.58 0.57
CA ASP A 29 0.34 -4.42 1.74
C ASP A 29 1.68 -5.17 1.57
N SER A 30 2.75 -4.61 2.12
CA SER A 30 4.14 -5.03 1.97
C SER A 30 5.03 -4.46 3.08
N GLY A 31 6.28 -4.94 3.17
CA GLY A 31 7.21 -4.48 4.22
C GLY A 31 7.43 -2.97 4.25
N LEU A 32 7.54 -2.32 3.08
CA LEU A 32 7.80 -0.87 3.01
C LEU A 32 6.60 -0.02 3.44
N MET A 33 5.37 -0.54 3.36
CA MET A 33 4.20 0.10 3.98
C MET A 33 4.37 0.22 5.49
N HIS A 34 4.83 -0.85 6.15
CA HIS A 34 5.08 -0.83 7.60
C HIS A 34 6.26 0.06 7.97
N VAL A 35 7.32 0.07 7.16
CA VAL A 35 8.46 0.97 7.37
C VAL A 35 8.01 2.44 7.30
N ALA A 36 7.24 2.81 6.27
CA ALA A 36 6.71 4.16 6.14
C ALA A 36 5.86 4.59 7.35
N ALA A 37 4.99 3.69 7.84
CA ALA A 37 4.22 3.93 9.07
C ALA A 37 5.13 4.10 10.30
N ALA A 38 6.17 3.29 10.43
CA ALA A 38 7.09 3.31 11.57
C ALA A 38 7.97 4.57 11.63
N VAL A 39 8.32 5.16 10.47
CA VAL A 39 9.04 6.44 10.42
C VAL A 39 8.13 7.66 10.55
N GLY A 40 6.82 7.45 10.76
CA GLY A 40 5.85 8.51 11.01
C GLY A 40 5.29 9.17 9.74
N THR A 41 5.55 8.62 8.56
CA THR A 41 5.04 9.17 7.30
C THR A 41 3.56 8.80 7.12
N ARG A 42 2.76 9.73 6.61
CA ARG A 42 1.37 9.47 6.17
C ARG A 42 1.35 8.33 5.15
N VAL A 43 0.57 7.28 5.40
CA VAL A 43 0.48 6.11 4.51
C VAL A 43 -0.91 5.99 3.91
N VAL A 44 -0.99 5.84 2.58
CA VAL A 44 -2.19 5.36 1.90
C VAL A 44 -1.95 3.92 1.47
N ALA A 45 -2.51 2.98 2.23
CA ALA A 45 -2.27 1.55 2.10
C ALA A 45 -3.34 0.87 1.22
N ILE A 46 -2.92 0.22 0.14
CA ILE A 46 -3.81 -0.46 -0.82
C ILE A 46 -3.85 -1.96 -0.52
N TYR A 47 -5.04 -2.46 -0.18
CA TYR A 47 -5.28 -3.88 0.11
C TYR A 47 -6.11 -4.54 -1.00
N GLY A 48 -5.62 -5.69 -1.45
CA GLY A 48 -6.25 -6.52 -2.48
C GLY A 48 -6.83 -7.81 -1.91
N SER A 49 -6.06 -8.90 -1.98
CA SER A 49 -6.48 -10.22 -1.50
C SER A 49 -6.28 -10.43 0.00
N THR A 50 -5.50 -9.56 0.66
CA THR A 50 -5.20 -9.58 2.09
C THR A 50 -6.17 -8.68 2.87
N SER A 51 -6.09 -8.72 4.20
CA SER A 51 -6.95 -7.92 5.07
C SER A 51 -6.13 -7.00 5.99
N PRO A 52 -6.53 -5.73 6.12
CA PRO A 52 -5.93 -4.82 7.09
C PRO A 52 -6.14 -5.27 8.54
N GLY A 53 -7.08 -6.19 8.81
CA GLY A 53 -7.32 -6.70 10.17
C GLY A 53 -6.20 -7.61 10.71
N PHE A 54 -5.26 -8.05 9.86
CA PHE A 54 -4.14 -8.93 10.28
C PHE A 54 -2.82 -8.17 10.38
N THR A 55 -2.50 -7.36 9.38
CA THR A 55 -1.25 -6.60 9.30
C THR A 55 -1.53 -5.15 8.94
N PRO A 56 -2.24 -4.38 9.77
CA PRO A 56 -2.46 -2.97 9.50
C PRO A 56 -1.13 -2.19 9.61
N PRO A 57 -0.96 -1.10 8.84
CA PRO A 57 0.05 -0.09 9.18
C PRO A 57 -0.28 0.48 10.57
N ILE A 58 0.67 0.39 11.50
CA ILE A 58 0.51 0.93 12.85
C ILE A 58 0.89 2.41 12.80
N SER A 59 -0.06 3.27 12.45
CA SER A 59 0.09 4.73 12.44
C SER A 59 -1.28 5.39 12.53
N GLU A 60 -1.37 6.52 13.24
CA GLU A 60 -2.60 7.34 13.31
C GLU A 60 -2.89 8.05 11.98
N GLU A 61 -1.88 8.20 11.12
CA GLU A 61 -1.99 8.86 9.82
C GLU A 61 -2.15 7.88 8.65
N ALA A 62 -2.43 6.61 8.93
CA ALA A 62 -2.64 5.61 7.88
C ALA A 62 -4.09 5.56 7.38
N HIS A 63 -4.26 5.59 6.06
CA HIS A 63 -5.54 5.46 5.36
C HIS A 63 -5.54 4.15 4.57
N ILE A 64 -6.57 3.34 4.75
CA ILE A 64 -6.68 2.04 4.06
C ILE A 64 -7.65 2.17 2.89
N VAL A 65 -7.18 1.84 1.70
CA VAL A 65 -7.99 1.76 0.48
C VAL A 65 -8.13 0.30 0.08
N SER A 66 -9.37 -0.18 0.02
CA SER A 66 -9.67 -1.57 -0.34
C SER A 66 -11.06 -1.67 -0.96
N ARG A 67 -11.35 -2.78 -1.63
CA ARG A 67 -12.70 -3.09 -2.13
C ARG A 67 -13.29 -4.28 -1.39
N THR A 68 -14.50 -4.12 -0.90
CA THR A 68 -15.33 -5.24 -0.43
C THR A 68 -15.85 -6.01 -1.62
N LEU A 69 -15.54 -7.31 -1.68
CA LEU A 69 -16.00 -8.25 -2.70
C LEU A 69 -16.31 -9.58 -2.01
N ASP A 70 -17.29 -10.33 -2.51
CA ASP A 70 -17.65 -11.64 -1.93
C ASP A 70 -16.47 -12.63 -1.91
N CYS A 71 -15.52 -12.47 -2.85
CA CYS A 71 -14.32 -13.29 -2.94
C CYS A 71 -13.11 -12.75 -2.16
N SER A 72 -13.23 -11.66 -1.39
CA SER A 72 -12.11 -11.00 -0.70
C SER A 72 -12.43 -10.70 0.76
N PRO A 73 -11.49 -10.86 1.71
CA PRO A 73 -10.10 -11.27 1.54
C PRO A 73 -9.94 -12.79 1.34
N CYS A 74 -9.22 -13.22 0.31
CA CYS A 74 -8.98 -14.66 0.03
C CYS A 74 -7.57 -15.15 0.39
N PHE A 75 -6.63 -14.23 0.66
CA PHE A 75 -5.22 -14.51 0.99
C PHE A 75 -4.48 -15.40 -0.03
N LYS A 76 -4.98 -15.49 -1.27
CA LYS A 76 -4.33 -16.26 -2.33
C LYS A 76 -3.30 -15.40 -3.06
N ARG A 77 -2.11 -15.97 -3.28
CA ARG A 77 -1.04 -15.36 -4.11
C ARG A 77 -1.47 -15.21 -5.57
N THR A 78 -2.15 -16.23 -6.09
CA THR A 78 -2.76 -16.24 -7.42
C THR A 78 -4.27 -16.20 -7.26
N CYS A 79 -4.95 -15.25 -7.92
CA CYS A 79 -6.39 -15.11 -7.84
C CYS A 79 -7.07 -16.37 -8.43
N PRO A 80 -7.88 -17.12 -7.65
CA PRO A 80 -8.51 -18.34 -8.12
C PRO A 80 -9.58 -18.09 -9.20
N LEU A 81 -10.10 -16.87 -9.28
CA LEU A 81 -11.10 -16.43 -10.24
C LEU A 81 -10.47 -15.75 -11.48
N GLY A 82 -9.14 -15.61 -11.53
CA GLY A 82 -8.41 -15.08 -12.69
C GLY A 82 -8.50 -13.56 -12.94
N HIS A 83 -9.44 -12.84 -12.31
CA HIS A 83 -9.73 -11.44 -12.66
C HIS A 83 -9.03 -10.39 -11.78
N LYS A 84 -8.64 -10.72 -10.54
CA LYS A 84 -8.01 -9.78 -9.57
C LYS A 84 -8.80 -8.47 -9.34
N ASP A 85 -10.12 -8.54 -9.28
CA ASP A 85 -10.99 -7.34 -9.21
C ASP A 85 -10.80 -6.55 -7.92
N CYS A 86 -10.31 -7.18 -6.85
CA CYS A 86 -9.94 -6.49 -5.61
C CYS A 86 -8.88 -5.41 -5.83
N LEU A 87 -8.08 -5.51 -6.90
CA LEU A 87 -7.10 -4.49 -7.29
C LEU A 87 -7.48 -3.84 -8.63
N ASN A 88 -7.86 -4.62 -9.65
CA ASN A 88 -8.13 -4.10 -11.00
C ASN A 88 -9.33 -3.15 -11.07
N LYS A 89 -10.29 -3.26 -10.14
CA LYS A 89 -11.43 -2.34 -10.06
C LYS A 89 -11.24 -1.28 -8.97
N LEU A 90 -10.13 -1.26 -8.25
CA LEU A 90 -9.81 -0.21 -7.29
C LEU A 90 -9.19 0.94 -8.09
N MET A 91 -9.98 1.98 -8.30
CA MET A 91 -9.65 3.04 -9.25
C MET A 91 -8.69 4.06 -8.63
N PRO A 92 -7.78 4.68 -9.40
CA PRO A 92 -6.82 5.66 -8.89
C PRO A 92 -7.48 6.82 -8.12
N GLU A 93 -8.68 7.24 -8.52
CA GLU A 93 -9.43 8.33 -7.87
C GLU A 93 -9.69 8.02 -6.39
N GLN A 94 -10.00 6.76 -6.06
CA GLN A 94 -10.21 6.32 -4.68
C GLN A 94 -8.95 6.44 -3.82
N VAL A 95 -7.77 6.38 -4.44
CA VAL A 95 -6.47 6.58 -3.77
C VAL A 95 -6.15 8.07 -3.67
N LEU A 96 -6.40 8.83 -4.74
CA LEU A 96 -6.15 10.27 -4.80
C LEU A 96 -6.99 11.07 -3.79
N GLU A 97 -8.21 10.62 -3.48
CA GLU A 97 -9.06 11.21 -2.43
C GLU A 97 -8.47 11.12 -1.02
N GLN A 98 -7.43 10.29 -0.81
CA GLN A 98 -6.78 10.10 0.49
C GLN A 98 -5.46 10.88 0.62
N LEU A 99 -5.00 11.56 -0.42
CA LEU A 99 -3.80 12.39 -0.41
C LEU A 99 -4.12 13.76 0.20
#